data_AF-A0A172XT01-F1
#
_entry.id   AF-A0A172XT01-F1
#
_cell.length_a   1.000
_cell.length_b   1.000
_cell.length_c   1.000
_cell.angle_alpha   90.00
_cell.angle_beta   90.00
_cell.angle_gamma   90.00
#
_symmetry.space_group_name_H-M   'P 1'
#
loop_
_entity.id
_entity.type
_entity.pdbx_description
1 polymer ?
#
loop_
_entity_poly.entity_id
_entity_poly.type
_entity_poly.pdbx_seq_one_letter_code
_entity_poly.pdbx_strand_id
1 'polypeptide(L)'
;MTNKLLYRRIIFYTLIFSVTSCTTFDKSTKENNFNREGQHVKFKNDALGIENLTYGGLNIIDSKEKKKEYPSIKLKYNNIVYYASMNMGYKEKNVEYDYYILSKFNNIDSNQVITKKIICNSKEYYLVISKKIPVEDRPLLIDNFKCINK
;
A
#
# COMPACT_ATOMS: atom_id res chain seq x y z
N MET A 1 48.72 -18.59 15.53
CA MET A 1 47.46 -19.33 15.26
C MET A 1 46.22 -18.54 15.74
N THR A 2 46.22 -17.21 15.56
CA THR A 2 45.27 -16.27 16.22
C THR A 2 44.37 -15.50 15.23
N ASN A 3 44.76 -15.40 13.95
CA ASN A 3 43.98 -14.66 12.95
C ASN A 3 42.70 -15.36 12.47
N LYS A 4 42.59 -16.70 12.59
CA LYS A 4 41.39 -17.45 12.15
C LYS A 4 40.16 -17.21 13.04
N LEU A 5 40.35 -16.85 14.31
CA LEU A 5 39.26 -16.61 15.27
C LEU A 5 38.63 -15.22 15.11
N LEU A 6 39.43 -14.19 14.78
CA LEU A 6 38.94 -12.83 14.52
C LEU A 6 38.12 -12.75 13.23
N TYR A 7 38.57 -13.39 12.15
CA TYR A 7 37.83 -13.44 10.88
C TYR A 7 36.46 -14.13 11.02
N ARG A 8 36.37 -15.22 11.78
CA ARG A 8 35.11 -15.91 12.06
C ARG A 8 34.09 -15.03 12.78
N ARG A 9 34.54 -14.15 13.67
CA ARG A 9 33.67 -13.20 14.38
C ARG A 9 33.18 -12.08 13.47
N ILE A 10 34.04 -11.54 12.61
CA ILE A 10 33.68 -10.47 11.67
C ILE A 10 32.62 -10.96 10.65
N ILE A 11 32.78 -12.18 10.14
CA ILE A 11 31.80 -12.80 9.20
C ILE A 11 30.44 -12.98 9.88
N PHE A 12 30.42 -13.39 11.15
CA PHE A 12 29.16 -13.57 11.89
C PHE A 12 28.44 -12.23 12.11
N TYR A 13 29.17 -11.15 12.41
CA TYR A 13 28.58 -9.80 12.55
C TYR A 13 28.11 -9.20 11.21
N THR A 14 28.79 -9.49 10.10
CA THR A 14 28.32 -9.07 8.77
C THR A 14 27.10 -9.87 8.29
N LEU A 15 26.97 -11.14 8.69
CA LEU A 15 25.79 -11.97 8.37
C LEU A 15 24.55 -11.60 9.20
N ILE A 16 24.71 -11.00 10.39
CA ILE A 16 23.58 -10.56 11.24
C ILE A 16 23.03 -9.21 10.77
N PHE A 17 23.80 -8.38 10.07
CA PHE A 17 23.31 -7.11 9.54
C PHE A 17 22.54 -7.23 8.21
N SER A 18 22.53 -8.40 7.59
CA SER A 18 21.74 -8.70 6.40
C SER A 18 20.34 -9.23 6.72
N VAL A 19 19.85 -9.04 7.96
CA VAL A 19 18.44 -9.25 8.33
C VAL A 19 17.60 -8.22 7.58
N THR A 20 17.21 -8.64 6.38
CA THR A 20 16.18 -8.14 5.48
C THR A 20 15.23 -7.15 6.15
N SER A 21 15.45 -5.86 5.87
CA SER A 21 14.47 -4.82 6.18
C SER A 21 13.24 -5.02 5.29
N CYS A 22 12.35 -5.93 5.68
CA CYS A 22 11.00 -6.01 5.13
C CYS A 22 10.29 -4.72 5.55
N THR A 23 10.20 -3.78 4.62
CA THR A 23 9.50 -2.51 4.85
C THR A 23 8.03 -2.69 4.48
N THR A 24 7.14 -2.40 5.44
CA THR A 24 5.69 -2.47 5.23
C THR A 24 5.23 -1.52 4.13
N PHE A 25 5.82 -0.32 4.11
CA PHE A 25 5.59 0.70 3.09
C PHE A 25 6.74 0.69 2.09
N ASP A 26 6.41 0.89 0.82
CA ASP A 26 7.38 1.05 -0.24
C ASP A 26 8.21 2.34 -0.04
N LYS A 27 9.44 2.40 -0.53
CA LYS A 27 10.26 3.63 -0.42
C LYS A 27 9.66 4.80 -1.21
N SER A 28 8.96 4.50 -2.30
CA SER A 28 8.30 5.48 -3.16
C SER A 28 7.14 6.20 -2.50
N THR A 29 6.66 5.77 -1.32
CA THR A 29 5.55 6.47 -0.66
C THR A 29 5.86 7.91 -0.30
N LYS A 30 7.15 8.27 -0.19
CA LYS A 30 7.61 9.65 0.00
C LYS A 30 7.26 10.58 -1.15
N GLU A 31 6.96 10.03 -2.32
CA GLU A 31 6.58 10.77 -3.52
C GLU A 31 5.07 10.73 -3.78
N ASN A 32 4.30 10.18 -2.83
CA ASN A 32 2.85 10.23 -2.90
C ASN A 32 2.35 11.66 -2.76
N ASN A 33 1.45 12.04 -3.65
CA ASN A 33 0.70 13.29 -3.58
C ASN A 33 -0.79 12.97 -3.49
N PHE A 34 -1.49 13.65 -2.58
CA PHE A 34 -2.92 13.55 -2.39
C PHE A 34 -3.55 14.93 -2.56
N ASN A 35 -4.41 15.08 -3.56
CA ASN A 35 -5.17 16.30 -3.79
C ASN A 35 -6.66 16.04 -3.60
N ARG A 36 -7.37 16.95 -2.94
CA ARG A 36 -8.82 16.81 -2.75
C ARG A 36 -9.55 17.43 -3.94
N GLU A 37 -10.42 16.65 -4.56
CA GLU A 37 -11.25 17.05 -5.70
C GLU A 37 -12.73 16.86 -5.32
N GLY A 38 -13.31 17.88 -4.66
CA GLY A 38 -14.67 17.82 -4.12
C GLY A 38 -14.80 16.77 -3.02
N GLN A 39 -15.63 15.75 -3.26
CA GLN A 39 -15.84 14.62 -2.34
C GLN A 39 -14.82 13.48 -2.51
N HIS A 40 -13.90 13.63 -3.47
CA HIS A 40 -12.89 12.63 -3.78
C HIS A 40 -11.50 13.11 -3.38
N VAL A 41 -10.57 12.17 -3.29
CA VAL A 41 -9.15 12.43 -3.14
C VAL A 41 -8.45 11.73 -4.30
N LYS A 42 -7.71 12.52 -5.07
CA LYS A 42 -6.84 12.04 -6.14
C LYS A 42 -5.48 11.72 -5.54
N PHE A 43 -5.08 10.47 -5.65
CA PHE A 43 -3.73 10.00 -5.38
C PHE A 43 -2.90 10.03 -6.66
N LYS A 44 -1.66 10.48 -6.55
CA LYS A 44 -0.67 10.47 -7.63
C LYS A 44 0.70 10.10 -7.07
N ASN A 45 1.46 9.28 -7.79
CA ASN A 45 2.88 9.05 -7.53
C ASN A 45 3.65 9.10 -8.85
N ASP A 46 4.38 10.18 -9.06
CA ASP A 46 5.07 10.46 -10.33
C ASP A 46 6.26 9.50 -10.56
N ALA A 47 7.02 9.14 -9.52
CA ALA A 47 8.10 8.15 -9.64
C ALA A 47 7.61 6.76 -10.07
N LEU A 48 6.43 6.35 -9.61
CA LEU A 48 5.81 5.09 -10.00
C LEU A 48 5.00 5.21 -11.31
N GLY A 49 4.68 6.44 -11.73
CA GLY A 49 3.85 6.67 -12.90
C GLY A 49 2.40 6.22 -12.73
N ILE A 50 1.86 6.21 -11.50
CA ILE A 50 0.50 5.74 -11.20
C ILE A 50 -0.37 6.83 -10.57
N GLU A 51 -1.66 6.79 -10.87
CA GLU A 51 -2.69 7.60 -10.19
C GLU A 51 -3.93 6.75 -9.86
N ASN A 52 -4.70 7.23 -8.87
CA ASN A 52 -5.98 6.65 -8.46
C ASN A 52 -6.91 7.76 -7.93
N LEU A 53 -8.22 7.58 -8.05
CA LEU A 53 -9.23 8.43 -7.44
C LEU A 53 -10.01 7.63 -6.39
N THR A 54 -10.09 8.17 -5.18
CA THR A 54 -10.78 7.54 -4.06
C THR A 54 -11.78 8.48 -3.41
N TYR A 55 -12.68 7.96 -2.57
CA TYR A 55 -13.52 8.78 -1.70
C TYR A 55 -12.70 9.55 -0.66
N GLY A 56 -13.07 10.81 -0.43
CA GLY A 56 -12.34 11.72 0.47
C GLY A 56 -12.66 11.58 1.95
N GLY A 57 -13.60 10.69 2.31
CA GLY A 57 -13.95 10.33 3.68
C GLY A 57 -13.10 9.19 4.27
N LEU A 58 -12.12 8.68 3.52
CA LEU A 58 -11.29 7.56 3.95
C LEU A 58 -10.07 8.01 4.75
N ASN A 59 -9.66 7.18 5.71
CA ASN A 59 -8.39 7.32 6.41
C ASN A 59 -7.26 6.81 5.51
N ILE A 60 -6.48 7.73 4.93
CA ILE A 60 -5.37 7.40 4.04
C ILE A 60 -4.07 7.30 4.84
N ILE A 61 -3.36 6.18 4.70
CA ILE A 61 -2.08 5.90 5.34
C ILE A 61 -1.04 5.51 4.28
N ASP A 62 0.02 6.29 4.19
CA ASP A 62 1.09 6.18 3.20
C ASP A 62 2.49 6.00 3.83
N SER A 63 2.56 5.99 5.15
CA SER A 63 3.83 5.99 5.87
C SER A 63 3.69 5.30 7.23
N LYS A 64 4.83 4.89 7.79
CA LYS A 64 4.87 4.31 9.14
C LYS A 64 4.46 5.34 10.18
N GLU A 65 4.82 6.60 9.96
CA GLU A 65 4.51 7.74 10.81
C GLU A 65 3.01 7.96 10.87
N LYS A 66 2.35 8.09 9.72
CA LYS A 66 0.89 8.23 9.63
C LYS A 66 0.16 7.00 10.17
N LYS A 67 0.76 5.81 10.06
CA LYS A 67 0.19 4.59 10.65
C LYS A 67 0.09 4.65 12.18
N LYS A 68 0.94 5.44 12.86
CA LYS A 68 0.88 5.63 14.32
C LYS A 68 -0.36 6.40 14.77
N GLU A 69 -0.96 7.21 13.90
CA GLU A 69 -2.22 7.91 14.16
C GLU A 69 -3.41 6.94 14.24
N TYR A 70 -3.28 5.74 13.65
CA TYR A 70 -4.33 4.73 13.59
C TYR A 70 -3.84 3.38 14.14
N PRO A 71 -3.49 3.29 15.44
CA PRO A 71 -2.84 2.10 16.00
C PRO A 71 -3.70 0.82 15.92
N SER A 72 -5.02 0.96 15.90
CA SER A 72 -5.97 -0.15 15.77
C SER A 72 -5.94 -0.85 14.41
N ILE A 73 -5.48 -0.15 13.36
CA ILE A 73 -5.44 -0.70 12.00
C ILE A 73 -4.34 -1.76 11.89
N LYS A 74 -4.67 -2.94 11.38
CA LYS A 74 -3.68 -4.00 11.13
C LYS A 74 -3.44 -4.11 9.63
N LEU A 75 -2.25 -3.70 9.17
CA LEU A 75 -1.87 -3.80 7.78
C LEU A 75 -1.58 -5.27 7.42
N LYS A 76 -2.27 -5.78 6.40
CA LYS A 76 -2.18 -7.20 5.99
C LYS A 76 -1.05 -7.48 5.00
N TYR A 77 -0.50 -6.44 4.38
CA TYR A 77 0.44 -6.55 3.25
C TYR A 77 1.71 -5.75 3.49
N ASN A 78 2.75 -6.06 2.70
CA ASN A 78 4.00 -5.31 2.62
C ASN A 78 4.13 -4.63 1.25
N ASN A 79 5.14 -3.76 1.09
CA ASN A 79 5.35 -2.97 -0.12
C ASN A 79 4.12 -2.11 -0.47
N ILE A 80 3.49 -1.56 0.57
CA ILE A 80 2.31 -0.70 0.46
C ILE A 80 2.76 0.66 -0.10
N VAL A 81 2.20 1.05 -1.23
CA VAL A 81 2.32 2.42 -1.77
C VAL A 81 1.41 3.36 -1.00
N TYR A 82 0.15 2.98 -0.83
CA TYR A 82 -0.71 3.54 0.22
C TYR A 82 -1.84 2.58 0.57
N TYR A 83 -2.42 2.81 1.74
CA TYR A 83 -3.59 2.12 2.27
C TYR A 83 -4.68 3.15 2.53
N ALA A 84 -5.93 2.80 2.28
CA ALA A 84 -7.05 3.59 2.72
C ALA A 84 -8.13 2.70 3.32
N SER A 85 -8.79 3.22 4.35
CA SER A 85 -9.93 2.54 4.96
C SER A 85 -11.08 3.46 5.30
N MET A 86 -12.26 2.89 5.22
CA MET A 86 -13.48 3.48 5.74
C MET A 86 -13.73 2.89 7.13
N ASN A 87 -13.68 3.74 8.16
CA ASN A 87 -14.03 3.37 9.54
C ASN A 87 -15.18 4.23 10.10
N MET A 88 -15.97 4.84 9.22
CA MET A 88 -17.15 5.60 9.63
C MET A 88 -18.42 4.88 9.16
N GLY A 89 -19.46 4.91 10.00
CA GLY A 89 -20.80 4.43 9.68
C GLY A 89 -21.38 5.22 8.50
N TYR A 90 -21.06 4.79 7.28
CA TYR A 90 -21.64 5.35 6.08
C TYR A 90 -23.07 4.83 5.96
N LYS A 91 -24.06 5.70 6.20
CA LYS A 91 -25.50 5.44 6.01
C LYS A 91 -26.02 4.18 6.72
N GLU A 92 -26.02 4.19 8.05
CA GLU A 92 -26.70 3.19 8.90
C GLU A 92 -26.19 1.74 8.78
N LYS A 93 -25.14 1.51 7.99
CA LYS A 93 -24.44 0.24 7.88
C LYS A 93 -23.00 0.46 8.30
N ASN A 94 -22.55 -0.24 9.32
CA ASN A 94 -21.14 -0.30 9.72
C ASN A 94 -20.32 -0.98 8.61
N VAL A 95 -20.10 -0.31 7.49
CA VAL A 95 -19.32 -0.85 6.38
C VAL A 95 -17.87 -0.43 6.58
N GLU A 96 -17.12 -1.30 7.24
CA GLU A 96 -15.67 -1.21 7.30
C GLU A 96 -15.07 -1.92 6.10
N TYR A 97 -14.40 -1.15 5.24
CA TYR A 97 -13.65 -1.71 4.13
C TYR A 97 -12.30 -1.04 3.96
N ASP A 98 -11.38 -1.85 3.47
CA ASP A 98 -9.98 -1.51 3.24
C ASP A 98 -9.68 -1.62 1.75
N TYR A 99 -8.75 -0.80 1.28
CA TYR A 99 -8.02 -1.13 0.06
C TYR A 99 -6.56 -0.66 0.13
N TYR A 100 -5.75 -1.26 -0.73
CA TYR A 100 -4.30 -1.05 -0.79
C TYR A 100 -3.86 -0.85 -2.23
N ILE A 101 -2.84 -0.02 -2.44
CA ILE A 101 -2.00 -0.09 -3.63
C ILE A 101 -0.66 -0.69 -3.22
N LEU A 102 -0.24 -1.75 -3.90
CA LEU A 102 1.00 -2.48 -3.65
C LEU A 102 1.93 -2.37 -4.86
N SER A 103 3.23 -2.20 -4.60
CA SER A 103 4.28 -2.22 -5.63
C SER A 103 4.82 -3.62 -5.93
N LYS A 104 4.38 -4.63 -5.16
CA LYS A 104 4.73 -6.03 -5.36
C LYS A 104 3.56 -6.92 -4.97
N PHE A 105 3.29 -7.95 -5.78
CA PHE A 105 2.29 -8.95 -5.45
C PHE A 105 2.75 -9.76 -4.23
N ASN A 106 1.86 -9.87 -3.25
CA ASN A 106 2.03 -10.74 -2.09
C ASN A 106 0.99 -11.87 -2.16
N ASN A 107 1.09 -12.84 -1.26
CA ASN A 107 0.10 -13.91 -1.17
C ASN A 107 -1.25 -13.32 -0.71
N ILE A 108 -2.15 -13.10 -1.67
CA ILE A 108 -3.43 -12.42 -1.49
C ILE A 108 -4.55 -13.46 -1.51
N ASP A 109 -5.36 -13.51 -0.44
CA ASP A 109 -6.56 -14.34 -0.37
C ASP A 109 -7.67 -13.78 -1.28
N SER A 110 -7.78 -14.33 -2.49
CA SER A 110 -8.76 -13.95 -3.50
C SER A 110 -10.22 -14.15 -3.07
N ASN A 111 -10.48 -14.91 -1.99
CA ASN A 111 -11.82 -15.05 -1.45
C ASN A 111 -12.31 -13.76 -0.78
N GLN A 112 -11.39 -12.97 -0.21
CA GLN A 112 -11.73 -11.78 0.58
C GLN A 112 -11.60 -10.47 -0.19
N VAL A 113 -10.84 -10.46 -1.29
CA VAL A 113 -10.50 -9.22 -2.01
C VAL A 113 -10.73 -9.30 -3.51
N ILE A 114 -10.85 -8.14 -4.13
CA ILE A 114 -10.81 -7.91 -5.56
C ILE A 114 -9.44 -7.31 -5.88
N THR A 115 -8.78 -7.79 -6.92
CA THR A 115 -7.49 -7.26 -7.35
C THR A 115 -7.54 -6.70 -8.76
N LYS A 116 -6.92 -5.54 -8.99
CA LYS A 116 -6.63 -5.01 -10.32
C LYS A 116 -5.12 -4.82 -10.45
N LYS A 117 -4.55 -5.41 -11.50
CA LYS A 117 -3.15 -5.20 -11.88
C LYS A 117 -3.06 -4.12 -12.96
N ILE A 118 -2.08 -3.23 -12.83
CA ILE A 118 -1.63 -2.35 -13.93
C ILE A 118 -0.13 -2.48 -14.10
N ILE A 119 0.36 -2.17 -15.29
CA ILE A 119 1.80 -2.15 -15.61
C ILE A 119 2.14 -0.73 -16.06
N CYS A 120 2.96 -0.03 -15.30
CA CYS A 120 3.42 1.33 -15.61
C CYS A 120 4.95 1.35 -15.51
N ASN A 121 5.62 1.99 -16.47
CA ASN A 121 7.09 2.06 -16.51
C ASN A 121 7.77 0.67 -16.37
N SER A 122 7.21 -0.35 -17.03
CA SER A 122 7.67 -1.74 -16.98
C SER A 122 7.63 -2.40 -15.58
N LYS A 123 6.89 -1.82 -14.64
CA LYS A 123 6.66 -2.36 -13.28
C LYS A 123 5.19 -2.65 -13.05
N GLU A 124 4.92 -3.70 -12.28
CA GLU A 124 3.57 -4.11 -11.94
C GLU A 124 3.11 -3.48 -10.63
N TYR A 125 1.86 -3.01 -10.61
CA TYR A 125 1.21 -2.47 -9.44
C TYR A 125 -0.15 -3.10 -9.24
N TYR A 126 -0.55 -3.25 -7.98
CA TYR A 126 -1.73 -4.00 -7.61
C TYR A 126 -2.62 -3.16 -6.71
N LEU A 127 -3.82 -2.87 -7.19
CA LEU A 127 -4.91 -2.39 -6.35
C LEU A 127 -5.61 -3.60 -5.74
N VAL A 128 -5.72 -3.63 -4.42
CA VAL A 128 -6.33 -4.72 -3.65
C VAL A 128 -7.47 -4.14 -2.82
N ILE A 129 -8.71 -4.50 -3.13
CA ILE A 129 -9.92 -3.92 -2.53
C ILE A 129 -10.67 -5.00 -1.77
N SER A 130 -11.08 -4.74 -0.53
CA SER A 130 -11.96 -5.65 0.21
C SER A 130 -13.28 -5.88 -0.54
N LYS A 131 -13.74 -7.14 -0.65
CA LYS A 131 -15.07 -7.45 -1.22
C LYS A 131 -16.24 -6.87 -0.41
N LYS A 132 -15.98 -6.39 0.81
CA LYS A 132 -16.97 -5.68 1.65
C LYS A 132 -17.35 -4.30 1.11
N ILE A 133 -16.57 -3.73 0.21
CA ILE A 133 -16.93 -2.46 -0.42
C ILE A 133 -18.28 -2.59 -1.16
N PRO A 134 -19.17 -1.57 -1.07
CA PRO A 134 -20.41 -1.53 -1.85
C PRO A 134 -20.12 -1.77 -3.33
N VAL A 135 -21.02 -2.49 -4.01
CA VAL A 135 -20.77 -2.94 -5.39
C VAL A 135 -20.69 -1.73 -6.33
N GLU A 136 -21.53 -0.73 -6.08
CA GLU A 136 -21.62 0.56 -6.74
C GLU A 136 -20.35 1.42 -6.62
N ASP A 137 -19.55 1.20 -5.58
CA ASP A 137 -18.34 1.98 -5.28
C ASP A 137 -17.08 1.40 -5.93
N ARG A 138 -17.13 0.13 -6.34
CA ARG A 138 -15.99 -0.58 -6.94
C ARG A 138 -15.48 0.08 -8.22
N PRO A 139 -16.34 0.50 -9.18
CA PRO A 139 -15.88 1.09 -10.44
C PRO A 139 -15.02 2.32 -10.22
N LEU A 140 -15.35 3.18 -9.24
CA LEU A 140 -14.56 4.37 -8.95
C LEU A 140 -13.09 4.02 -8.69
N LEU A 141 -12.83 3.07 -7.78
CA LEU A 141 -11.47 2.67 -7.42
C LEU A 141 -10.79 1.88 -8.54
N ILE A 142 -11.52 0.95 -9.16
CA ILE A 142 -10.98 0.06 -10.19
C ILE A 142 -10.64 0.87 -11.43
N ASP A 143 -11.58 1.62 -11.99
CA ASP A 143 -11.45 2.26 -13.29
C ASP A 143 -10.50 3.46 -13.27
N ASN A 144 -10.38 4.13 -12.12
CA ASN A 144 -9.44 5.25 -11.96
C ASN A 144 -8.02 4.84 -11.58
N PHE A 145 -7.76 3.57 -11.28
CA PHE A 145 -6.39 3.09 -11.09
C PHE A 145 -5.70 2.87 -12.44
N LYS A 146 -4.79 3.78 -12.80
CA LYS A 146 -4.17 3.85 -14.13
C LYS A 146 -2.77 4.48 -14.09
N CYS A 147 -2.06 4.37 -15.21
CA CYS A 147 -0.79 5.05 -15.40
C CYS A 147 -1.00 6.53 -15.72
N ILE A 148 -0.11 7.41 -15.25
CA ILE A 148 -0.16 8.87 -15.47
C ILE A 148 0.15 9.22 -16.94
N ASN A 149 1.12 8.53 -17.53
CA ASN A 149 1.50 8.68 -18.93
C ASN A 149 1.47 7.29 -19.58
N LYS A 150 0.68 7.12 -20.64
CA LYS A 150 0.70 5.93 -21.49
C LYS A 150 1.65 6.16 -22.67
#